data_AF-A0A846FZE8-F1
#
_entry.id   AF-A0A846FZE8-F1
#
_cell.length_a   1.000
_cell.length_b   1.000
_cell.length_c   1.000
_cell.angle_alpha   90.00
_cell.angle_beta   90.00
_cell.angle_gamma   90.00
#
_symmetry.space_group_name_H-M   'P 1'
#
loop_
_entity.id
_entity.type
_entity.pdbx_description
1 polymer ?
#
loop_
_entity_poly.entity_id
_entity_poly.type
_entity_poly.pdbx_seq_one_letter_code
_entity_poly.pdbx_strand_id
1 'polypeptide(L)'
;MSPSKKQIDRQNAIKSPGRNPPNSRSQKRRSSDGGNANVEGRQKRANTLVSRDSSSPTVGKPPGLRGKDASRDVSRTQLKPDQDGKPTYHLGKGRMLYPVTQGGETKYFPIERDASDAEKDSGAFIKDDDISKAPVNKLAKPGEARFQTTRDIARGRTLFATTTVDKDGKTVVEYLPKRDEATAQELSQGKYVQNEAVEKDSIAKKVLDIPPSYHFGRGRNLFAVETADGRKYVPKKGDATAEELAAGLYVDDDAISSKAPLGAANAMSNKAPRIDLGKRRKLYGVITPDGKTRYLPMESEASDREKLSGYFIPDKVVEDHERKRRRTAMKDDSADLALRRAQRAQKLAGGVTRSNIDTPPRPVREAKDGTELWDGFSLPEVSRDKQRETLSKLRPRYDLGKGRMLYPTEMANGKIAYLPLARDASPQERVRGFYAAFVPLEPLEQFLERDDIIDDIAPQKFETEEGEVLAYAEADIKRAFEEAPQLVLRSAQFVSDVARDTPELQQQFS
;
A
#
# COMPACT_ATOMS: atom_id res chain seq x y z
N MET A 1 -72.19 41.26 21.42
CA MET A 1 -72.43 39.83 21.20
C MET A 1 -71.14 39.08 21.45
N SER A 2 -71.02 38.42 22.60
CA SER A 2 -70.17 37.24 22.79
C SER A 2 -70.77 36.07 21.97
N PRO A 3 -70.15 34.88 21.87
CA PRO A 3 -68.90 34.38 22.47
C PRO A 3 -68.02 33.73 21.35
N SER A 4 -67.02 32.87 21.51
CA SER A 4 -66.55 32.02 22.61
C SER A 4 -65.13 31.57 22.23
N LYS A 5 -64.07 31.84 22.99
CA LYS A 5 -63.65 31.06 24.18
C LYS A 5 -63.15 29.65 23.81
N LYS A 6 -61.84 29.45 24.02
CA LYS A 6 -61.20 28.40 24.85
C LYS A 6 -60.07 27.64 24.14
N GLN A 7 -58.96 27.25 24.76
CA GLN A 7 -58.37 27.47 26.10
C GLN A 7 -57.09 26.60 26.19
N ILE A 8 -56.27 26.90 27.20
CA ILE A 8 -55.34 26.03 27.95
C ILE A 8 -53.86 26.05 27.54
N ASP A 9 -53.15 27.01 28.14
CA ASP A 9 -52.15 26.83 29.21
C ASP A 9 -51.14 25.67 29.12
N ARG A 10 -49.85 25.99 29.27
CA ARG A 10 -49.14 25.71 30.53
C ARG A 10 -47.80 26.45 30.64
N GLN A 11 -47.61 26.95 31.85
CA GLN A 11 -46.48 27.68 32.40
C GLN A 11 -45.27 26.77 32.68
N ASN A 12 -44.19 27.45 33.07
CA ASN A 12 -43.04 27.02 33.89
C ASN A 12 -41.77 26.66 33.09
N ALA A 13 -40.74 27.52 33.06
CA ALA A 13 -39.90 28.04 34.14
C ALA A 13 -38.60 27.22 34.30
N ILE A 14 -37.49 27.95 34.13
CA ILE A 14 -36.31 27.95 35.00
C ILE A 14 -35.17 26.92 34.71
N LYS A 15 -33.96 27.53 34.63
CA LYS A 15 -32.60 27.02 34.89
C LYS A 15 -31.82 26.35 33.75
N SER A 16 -31.17 27.22 32.97
CA SER A 16 -29.78 27.01 32.54
C SER A 16 -28.86 26.88 33.77
N PRO A 17 -27.89 25.95 33.78
CA PRO A 17 -26.69 26.09 34.58
C PRO A 17 -25.53 26.53 33.67
N GLY A 18 -24.88 27.61 34.10
CA GLY A 18 -23.71 28.18 33.45
C GLY A 18 -22.50 27.24 33.46
N ARG A 19 -21.69 27.37 32.42
CA ARG A 19 -20.30 26.91 32.40
C ARG A 19 -19.40 28.11 32.66
N ASN A 20 -18.91 28.24 33.89
CA ASN A 20 -17.65 28.92 34.13
C ASN A 20 -16.51 27.89 34.11
N PRO A 21 -15.35 28.21 33.50
CA PRO A 21 -14.09 27.48 33.68
C PRO A 21 -13.48 27.91 35.03
N PRO A 22 -12.63 27.10 35.69
CA PRO A 22 -11.18 27.17 35.41
C PRO A 22 -10.40 25.89 35.75
N ASN A 23 -9.20 25.71 35.20
CA ASN A 23 -7.95 25.90 35.94
C ASN A 23 -6.74 25.27 35.22
N SER A 24 -5.80 26.16 34.95
CA SER A 24 -4.37 25.93 34.95
C SER A 24 -3.89 24.98 36.05
N ARG A 25 -3.01 24.05 35.70
CA ARG A 25 -1.99 23.54 36.62
C ARG A 25 -0.64 23.43 35.93
N SER A 26 0.21 24.36 36.33
CA SER A 26 1.64 24.43 36.13
C SER A 26 2.37 23.42 37.03
N GLN A 27 3.52 22.96 36.51
CA GLN A 27 4.70 22.42 37.21
C GLN A 27 4.59 21.10 37.99
N LYS A 28 5.32 20.08 37.52
CA LYS A 28 6.56 19.70 38.22
C LYS A 28 7.49 18.85 37.35
N ARG A 29 8.75 19.29 37.38
CA ARG A 29 9.96 18.67 36.85
C ARG A 29 10.14 17.24 37.38
N ARG A 30 10.51 16.32 36.49
CA ARG A 30 11.41 15.21 36.83
C ARG A 30 12.50 15.17 35.77
N SER A 31 13.68 15.62 36.19
CA SER A 31 14.97 15.26 35.65
C SER A 31 15.14 13.74 35.66
N SER A 32 15.56 13.19 34.54
CA SER A 32 16.39 11.99 34.51
C SER A 32 17.38 12.15 33.36
N ASP A 33 18.58 12.57 33.73
CA ASP A 33 19.80 12.15 33.05
C ASP A 33 19.72 10.66 32.75
N GLY A 34 20.04 10.27 31.50
CA GLY A 34 19.89 8.89 31.09
C GLY A 34 20.25 8.64 29.63
N GLY A 35 21.53 8.82 29.29
CA GLY A 35 22.22 7.93 28.37
C GLY A 35 21.82 8.02 26.89
N ASN A 36 22.23 9.11 26.25
CA ASN A 36 22.45 9.15 24.80
C ASN A 36 23.74 8.37 24.49
N ALA A 37 23.68 7.04 24.56
CA ALA A 37 24.84 6.15 24.38
C ALA A 37 24.39 4.78 23.88
N ASN A 38 23.81 4.69 22.67
CA ASN A 38 23.63 3.39 21.99
C ASN A 38 23.47 3.46 20.46
N VAL A 39 23.82 4.57 19.81
CA VAL A 39 23.75 4.70 18.34
C VAL A 39 25.14 4.81 17.70
N GLU A 40 26.19 5.18 18.45
CA GLU A 40 27.56 5.32 17.90
C GLU A 40 28.43 4.05 17.97
N GLY A 41 27.98 3.00 18.67
CA GLY A 41 28.73 1.74 18.80
C GLY A 41 28.68 0.80 17.60
N ARG A 42 27.79 1.04 16.62
CA ARG A 42 27.61 0.15 15.44
C ARG A 42 28.19 0.70 14.14
N GLN A 43 28.66 1.95 14.09
CA GLN A 43 29.31 2.52 12.89
C GLN A 43 30.85 2.55 12.96
N LYS A 44 31.46 2.26 14.11
CA LYS A 44 32.93 2.23 14.28
C LYS A 44 33.59 0.85 14.15
N ARG A 45 32.90 -0.17 13.62
CA ARG A 45 33.50 -1.48 13.27
C ARG A 45 33.62 -1.75 11.76
N ALA A 46 33.25 -0.79 10.91
CA ALA A 46 33.28 -0.95 9.46
C ALA A 46 34.44 -0.21 8.75
N ASN A 47 35.22 0.61 9.46
CA ASN A 47 36.27 1.46 8.84
C ASN A 47 37.69 1.26 9.39
N THR A 48 37.96 0.16 10.08
CA THR A 48 39.34 -0.22 10.43
C THR A 48 39.67 -1.53 9.73
N LEU A 49 40.22 -1.45 8.52
CA LEU A 49 41.17 -2.41 7.90
C LEU A 49 41.32 -2.18 6.39
N VAL A 50 41.61 -0.95 5.92
CA VAL A 50 42.29 -0.78 4.61
C VAL A 50 43.17 0.46 4.66
N SER A 51 44.39 0.30 5.18
CA SER A 51 45.58 1.10 4.83
C SER A 51 46.80 0.54 5.57
N ARG A 52 47.52 -0.38 4.93
CA ARG A 52 49.00 -0.32 4.81
C ARG A 52 49.58 -1.49 4.00
N ASP A 53 50.60 -1.10 3.25
CA ASP A 53 51.34 -1.77 2.18
C ASP A 53 52.01 -3.13 2.46
N SER A 54 52.14 -3.86 1.33
CA SER A 54 53.28 -4.67 0.89
C SER A 54 53.96 -5.67 1.86
N SER A 55 53.65 -6.95 1.69
CA SER A 55 54.65 -8.01 1.47
C SER A 55 53.95 -9.35 1.18
N SER A 56 54.27 -9.97 0.04
CA SER A 56 53.89 -11.36 -0.24
C SER A 56 54.65 -12.31 0.68
N PRO A 57 53.99 -13.38 1.15
CA PRO A 57 54.45 -14.70 0.69
C PRO A 57 53.30 -15.62 0.28
N THR A 58 53.52 -16.28 -0.86
CA THR A 58 52.79 -17.44 -1.39
C THR A 58 52.74 -18.61 -0.39
N VAL A 59 51.54 -19.10 -0.04
CA VAL A 59 51.29 -20.45 0.50
C VAL A 59 49.92 -20.95 0.00
N GLY A 60 49.85 -22.22 -0.37
CA GLY A 60 48.92 -22.79 -1.36
C GLY A 60 47.45 -22.96 -0.95
N LYS A 61 46.62 -23.14 -1.99
CA LYS A 61 45.19 -23.48 -1.91
C LYS A 61 44.97 -24.71 -1.00
N PRO A 62 44.09 -24.65 0.01
CA PRO A 62 43.65 -25.86 0.68
C PRO A 62 42.81 -26.73 -0.28
N PRO A 63 42.89 -28.06 -0.19
CA PRO A 63 42.15 -28.96 -1.06
C PRO A 63 40.65 -28.79 -0.85
N GLY A 64 39.90 -28.71 -1.95
CA GLY A 64 38.44 -28.73 -1.92
C GLY A 64 37.94 -30.01 -1.26
N LEU A 65 37.43 -29.89 -0.03
CA LEU A 65 36.62 -30.93 0.59
C LEU A 65 35.30 -31.00 -0.17
N ARG A 66 35.28 -31.89 -1.15
CA ARG A 66 34.08 -32.51 -1.69
C ARG A 66 33.25 -33.04 -0.51
N GLY A 67 32.18 -32.34 -0.16
CA GLY A 67 31.08 -32.91 0.59
C GLY A 67 30.45 -33.98 -0.27
N LYS A 68 30.96 -35.21 -0.17
CA LYS A 68 30.33 -36.40 -0.70
C LYS A 68 28.96 -36.52 -0.06
N ASP A 69 28.00 -36.86 -0.90
CA ASP A 69 26.67 -37.34 -0.56
C ASP A 69 26.71 -38.26 0.66
N ALA A 70 26.20 -37.76 1.77
CA ALA A 70 25.70 -38.57 2.87
C ALA A 70 24.18 -38.48 2.88
N SER A 71 23.55 -38.69 1.72
CA SER A 71 22.20 -39.24 1.66
C SER A 71 22.31 -40.67 2.15
N ARG A 72 22.32 -40.83 3.48
CA ARG A 72 21.97 -42.10 4.11
C ARG A 72 20.58 -42.43 3.59
N ASP A 73 20.49 -43.56 2.91
CA ASP A 73 19.28 -44.37 2.76
C ASP A 73 18.60 -44.51 4.13
N VAL A 74 17.80 -43.53 4.50
CA VAL A 74 16.68 -43.75 5.39
C VAL A 74 15.59 -44.16 4.43
N SER A 75 15.50 -45.46 4.19
CA SER A 75 14.31 -46.10 3.68
C SER A 75 13.10 -45.37 4.25
N ARG A 76 12.20 -44.91 3.37
CA ARG A 76 10.85 -44.38 3.71
C ARG A 76 10.11 -45.44 4.52
N THR A 77 10.48 -45.56 5.79
CA THR A 77 9.93 -46.52 6.72
C THR A 77 8.82 -45.74 7.38
N GLN A 78 7.57 -46.13 7.09
CA GLN A 78 6.40 -45.48 7.67
C GLN A 78 6.55 -45.50 9.19
N LEU A 79 6.65 -44.32 9.80
CA LEU A 79 6.85 -44.16 11.24
C LEU A 79 5.54 -44.43 11.93
N LYS A 80 5.45 -45.57 12.62
CA LYS A 80 4.29 -45.88 13.46
C LYS A 80 4.51 -45.34 14.87
N PRO A 81 3.53 -44.64 15.45
CA PRO A 81 3.62 -44.19 16.82
C PRO A 81 3.65 -45.39 17.76
N ASP A 82 4.43 -45.27 18.82
CA ASP A 82 4.36 -46.19 19.96
C ASP A 82 3.00 -46.01 20.64
N GLN A 83 2.16 -47.06 20.62
CA GLN A 83 0.79 -46.98 21.11
C GLN A 83 0.70 -46.78 22.62
N ASP A 84 1.75 -47.14 23.36
CA ASP A 84 1.82 -47.02 24.82
C ASP A 84 2.48 -45.70 25.26
N GLY A 85 3.16 -45.01 24.34
CA GLY A 85 3.86 -43.76 24.62
C GLY A 85 2.92 -42.55 24.68
N LYS A 86 3.07 -41.70 25.70
CA LYS A 86 2.28 -40.47 25.83
C LYS A 86 2.76 -39.39 24.85
N PRO A 87 1.87 -38.80 24.04
CA PRO A 87 2.18 -37.63 23.21
C PRO A 87 2.62 -36.44 24.06
N THR A 88 3.53 -35.62 23.53
CA THR A 88 4.07 -34.43 24.21
C THR A 88 3.79 -33.16 23.40
N TYR A 89 3.49 -32.04 24.07
CA TYR A 89 3.21 -30.76 23.40
C TYR A 89 4.49 -29.95 23.20
N HIS A 90 4.78 -29.55 21.95
CA HIS A 90 5.91 -28.72 21.61
C HIS A 90 5.54 -27.23 21.69
N LEU A 91 5.79 -26.61 22.84
CA LEU A 91 5.47 -25.20 23.14
C LEU A 91 5.92 -24.21 22.07
N GLY A 92 7.14 -24.36 21.54
CA GLY A 92 7.71 -23.40 20.58
C GLY A 92 7.08 -23.44 19.18
N LYS A 93 6.33 -24.49 18.84
CA LYS A 93 5.67 -24.66 17.52
C LYS A 93 4.16 -24.89 17.66
N GLY A 94 3.62 -24.88 18.88
CA GLY A 94 2.19 -25.00 19.15
C GLY A 94 1.55 -26.29 18.65
N ARG A 95 2.26 -27.43 18.69
CA ARG A 95 1.81 -28.70 18.07
C ARG A 95 2.10 -29.92 18.94
N MET A 96 1.34 -30.99 18.74
CA MET A 96 1.53 -32.27 19.42
C MET A 96 2.60 -33.10 18.71
N LEU A 97 3.45 -33.78 19.48
CA LEU A 97 4.42 -34.75 18.99
C LEU A 97 4.13 -36.13 19.59
N TYR A 98 4.28 -37.15 18.76
CA TYR A 98 3.97 -38.52 19.11
C TYR A 98 5.27 -39.34 19.17
N PRO A 99 5.42 -40.19 20.19
CA PRO A 99 6.60 -41.02 20.35
C PRO A 99 6.65 -42.11 19.27
N VAL A 100 7.83 -42.31 18.70
CA VAL A 100 8.16 -43.39 17.76
C VAL A 100 9.48 -43.99 18.21
N THR A 101 9.48 -45.30 18.42
CA THR A 101 10.67 -46.03 18.85
C THR A 101 11.51 -46.40 17.62
N GLN A 102 12.66 -45.74 17.45
CA GLN A 102 13.61 -46.00 16.38
C GLN A 102 14.96 -46.40 16.96
N GLY A 103 15.43 -47.62 16.66
CA GLY A 103 16.77 -48.05 17.09
C GLY A 103 16.96 -48.12 18.61
N GLY A 104 15.88 -48.33 19.38
CA GLY A 104 15.90 -48.35 20.84
C GLY A 104 15.74 -46.97 21.51
N GLU A 105 15.67 -45.89 20.74
CA GLU A 105 15.40 -44.54 21.25
C GLU A 105 13.99 -44.07 20.89
N THR A 106 13.28 -43.48 21.86
CA THR A 106 12.00 -42.83 21.63
C THR A 106 12.21 -41.42 21.07
N LYS A 107 11.83 -41.21 19.81
CA LYS A 107 11.84 -39.89 19.17
C LYS A 107 10.42 -39.37 19.01
N TYR A 108 10.26 -38.06 19.02
CA TYR A 108 8.94 -37.41 18.98
C TYR A 108 8.73 -36.70 17.65
N PHE A 109 7.74 -37.15 16.88
CA PHE A 109 7.46 -36.60 15.55
C PHE A 109 6.07 -35.95 15.49
N PRO A 110 5.91 -34.86 14.72
CA PRO A 110 4.59 -34.29 14.46
C PRO A 110 3.78 -35.19 13.54
N ILE A 111 2.47 -34.94 13.47
CA ILE A 111 1.63 -35.52 12.42
C ILE A 111 1.85 -34.81 11.09
N GLU A 112 1.54 -35.49 9.98
CA GLU A 112 1.84 -35.04 8.61
C GLU A 112 1.40 -33.60 8.32
N ARG A 113 0.18 -33.23 8.71
CA ARG A 113 -0.33 -31.86 8.49
C ARG A 113 0.32 -30.79 9.37
N ASP A 114 0.87 -31.17 10.53
CA ASP A 114 1.55 -30.26 11.46
C ASP A 114 3.07 -30.24 11.22
N ALA A 115 3.55 -31.10 10.31
CA ALA A 115 4.94 -31.19 9.92
C ALA A 115 5.34 -30.01 9.01
N SER A 116 6.52 -29.45 9.28
CA SER A 116 7.14 -28.47 8.39
C SER A 116 7.64 -29.13 7.10
N ASP A 117 7.89 -28.34 6.05
CA ASP A 117 8.34 -28.88 4.76
C ASP A 117 9.61 -29.73 4.90
N ALA A 118 10.59 -29.28 5.70
CA ALA A 118 11.79 -30.07 6.00
C ALA A 118 11.51 -31.40 6.73
N GLU A 119 10.48 -31.43 7.59
CA GLU A 119 10.04 -32.66 8.28
C GLU A 119 9.30 -33.59 7.31
N LYS A 120 8.54 -33.05 6.36
CA LYS A 120 7.90 -33.83 5.28
C LYS A 120 8.94 -34.42 4.33
N ASP A 121 9.93 -33.62 3.92
CA ASP A 121 11.00 -34.04 3.01
C ASP A 121 11.87 -35.14 3.62
N SER A 122 12.11 -35.07 4.94
CA SER A 122 12.88 -36.09 5.67
C SER A 122 12.04 -37.29 6.12
N GLY A 123 10.72 -37.30 5.89
CA GLY A 123 9.82 -38.34 6.39
C GLY A 123 9.69 -38.35 7.92
N ALA A 124 10.08 -37.27 8.60
CA ALA A 124 10.06 -37.10 10.04
C ALA A 124 8.66 -36.69 10.53
N PHE A 125 7.64 -37.47 10.17
CA PHE A 125 6.25 -37.27 10.57
C PHE A 125 5.51 -38.59 10.67
N ILE A 126 4.34 -38.57 11.33
CA ILE A 126 3.44 -39.72 11.45
C ILE A 126 2.18 -39.42 10.65
N LYS A 127 1.62 -40.43 9.99
CA LYS A 127 0.38 -40.24 9.23
C LYS A 127 -0.80 -40.05 10.17
N ASP A 128 -1.75 -39.23 9.76
CA ASP A 128 -2.97 -38.98 10.54
C ASP A 128 -3.74 -40.28 10.84
N ASP A 129 -3.68 -41.26 9.95
CA ASP A 129 -4.30 -42.58 10.12
C ASP A 129 -3.70 -43.39 11.27
N ASP A 130 -2.40 -43.26 11.51
CA ASP A 130 -1.67 -44.06 12.50
C ASP A 130 -1.99 -43.65 13.95
N ILE A 131 -2.51 -42.44 14.15
CA ILE A 131 -2.97 -41.94 15.46
C ILE A 131 -4.50 -41.94 15.61
N SER A 132 -5.23 -42.21 14.52
CA SER A 132 -6.69 -42.13 14.51
C SER A 132 -7.30 -43.32 15.24
N LYS A 133 -8.24 -43.05 16.16
CA LYS A 133 -9.12 -44.09 16.73
C LYS A 133 -10.44 -44.14 15.97
N ALA A 134 -11.15 -45.26 16.04
CA ALA A 134 -12.50 -45.34 15.50
C ALA A 134 -13.40 -44.24 16.11
N PRO A 135 -14.32 -43.64 15.34
CA PRO A 135 -15.18 -42.59 15.84
C PRO A 135 -16.05 -43.11 16.98
N VAL A 136 -16.04 -42.42 18.11
CA VAL A 136 -16.77 -42.82 19.32
C VAL A 136 -18.22 -42.33 19.33
N ASN A 137 -18.56 -41.40 18.44
CA ASN A 137 -19.87 -40.76 18.35
C ASN A 137 -20.56 -41.16 17.04
N LYS A 138 -21.90 -41.16 17.06
CA LYS A 138 -22.73 -41.30 15.84
C LYS A 138 -23.31 -39.95 15.45
N LEU A 139 -23.55 -39.71 14.17
CA LEU A 139 -24.25 -38.49 13.72
C LEU A 139 -25.65 -38.41 14.35
N ALA A 140 -26.00 -37.23 14.83
CA ALA A 140 -27.33 -36.96 15.35
C ALA A 140 -28.37 -37.03 14.23
N LYS A 141 -29.54 -37.60 14.50
CA LYS A 141 -30.66 -37.60 13.54
C LYS A 141 -31.35 -36.23 13.50
N PRO A 142 -32.10 -35.91 12.43
CA PRO A 142 -32.98 -34.75 12.40
C PRO A 142 -33.91 -34.73 13.63
N GLY A 143 -33.86 -33.64 14.41
CA GLY A 143 -34.66 -33.46 15.63
C GLY A 143 -33.96 -33.84 16.94
N GLU A 144 -32.83 -34.58 16.91
CA GLU A 144 -32.06 -34.93 18.12
C GLU A 144 -31.19 -33.76 18.63
N ALA A 145 -30.90 -32.79 17.76
CA ALA A 145 -30.16 -31.58 18.08
C ALA A 145 -30.91 -30.34 17.57
N ARG A 146 -30.81 -29.23 18.33
CA ARG A 146 -31.38 -27.92 17.94
C ARG A 146 -30.80 -27.41 16.62
N PHE A 147 -29.52 -27.70 16.37
CA PHE A 147 -28.81 -27.40 15.14
C PHE A 147 -28.03 -28.65 14.71
N GLN A 148 -28.08 -28.99 13.42
CA GLN A 148 -27.32 -30.13 12.88
C GLN A 148 -25.83 -29.81 12.69
N THR A 149 -25.51 -28.53 12.55
CA THR A 149 -24.14 -28.04 12.45
C THR A 149 -23.96 -26.73 13.20
N THR A 150 -22.75 -26.48 13.66
CA THR A 150 -22.31 -25.18 14.20
C THR A 150 -20.96 -24.80 13.62
N ARG A 151 -20.55 -23.54 13.77
CA ARG A 151 -19.25 -23.05 13.27
C ARG A 151 -18.28 -22.87 14.43
N ASP A 152 -17.13 -23.52 14.34
CA ASP A 152 -16.00 -23.26 15.23
C ASP A 152 -15.33 -21.96 14.77
N ILE A 153 -15.69 -20.83 15.41
CA ILE A 153 -15.20 -19.50 15.03
C ILE A 153 -13.67 -19.42 15.19
N ALA A 154 -13.11 -20.11 16.18
CA ALA A 154 -11.67 -20.04 16.47
C ALA A 154 -10.83 -20.69 15.37
N ARG A 155 -11.33 -21.78 14.77
CA ARG A 155 -10.61 -22.54 13.72
C ARG A 155 -11.23 -22.39 12.32
N GLY A 156 -12.34 -21.66 12.19
CA GLY A 156 -13.01 -21.39 10.93
C GLY A 156 -13.71 -22.60 10.28
N ARG A 157 -13.85 -23.72 11.01
CA ARG A 157 -14.34 -25.02 10.51
C ARG A 157 -15.79 -25.30 10.89
N THR A 158 -16.42 -26.26 10.20
CA THR A 158 -17.82 -26.67 10.46
C THR A 158 -17.83 -27.89 11.36
N LEU A 159 -18.61 -27.83 12.45
CA LEU A 159 -18.79 -28.95 13.38
C LEU A 159 -20.18 -29.55 13.21
N PHE A 160 -20.26 -30.88 13.27
CA PHE A 160 -21.47 -31.66 13.06
C PHE A 160 -21.99 -32.19 14.38
N ALA A 161 -23.31 -32.12 14.58
CA ALA A 161 -23.96 -32.66 15.76
C ALA A 161 -23.81 -34.19 15.78
N THR A 162 -23.24 -34.71 16.86
CA THR A 162 -23.08 -36.13 17.10
C THR A 162 -23.66 -36.48 18.47
N THR A 163 -24.17 -37.69 18.59
CA THR A 163 -24.73 -38.22 19.83
C THR A 163 -23.83 -39.28 20.42
N THR A 164 -23.61 -39.18 21.73
CA THR A 164 -23.00 -40.22 22.57
C THR A 164 -23.90 -40.57 23.73
N VAL A 165 -23.66 -41.73 24.32
CA VAL A 165 -24.29 -42.11 25.59
C VAL A 165 -23.27 -41.86 26.68
N ASP A 166 -23.60 -41.00 27.65
CA ASP A 166 -22.74 -40.77 28.82
C ASP A 166 -22.80 -41.96 29.79
N LYS A 167 -21.94 -41.98 30.81
CA LYS A 167 -21.86 -43.04 31.83
C LYS A 167 -23.19 -43.30 32.54
N ASP A 168 -24.06 -42.30 32.59
CA ASP A 168 -25.40 -42.38 33.19
C ASP A 168 -26.49 -42.85 32.19
N GLY A 169 -26.13 -43.30 30.99
CA GLY A 169 -27.07 -43.76 29.97
C GLY A 169 -27.80 -42.64 29.22
N LYS A 170 -27.44 -41.37 29.47
CA LYS A 170 -28.07 -40.20 28.86
C LYS A 170 -27.44 -39.87 27.51
N THR A 171 -28.26 -39.58 26.51
CA THR A 171 -27.78 -39.08 25.21
C THR A 171 -27.26 -37.65 25.35
N VAL A 172 -26.00 -37.44 25.01
CA VAL A 172 -25.34 -36.14 24.98
C VAL A 172 -25.04 -35.77 23.53
N VAL A 173 -25.36 -34.53 23.16
CA VAL A 173 -25.02 -33.99 21.84
C VAL A 173 -23.68 -33.27 21.93
N GLU A 174 -22.70 -33.71 21.16
CA GLU A 174 -21.38 -33.09 21.00
C GLU A 174 -21.17 -32.67 19.55
N TYR A 175 -20.59 -31.51 19.31
CA TYR A 175 -20.31 -31.02 17.95
C TYR A 175 -18.87 -31.34 17.57
N LEU A 176 -18.68 -32.20 16.58
CA LEU A 176 -17.39 -32.72 16.17
C LEU A 176 -17.01 -32.33 14.74
N PRO A 177 -15.71 -32.10 14.44
CA PRO A 177 -15.25 -31.82 13.09
C PRO A 177 -15.24 -33.07 12.22
N LYS A 178 -15.04 -32.87 10.91
CA LYS A 178 -14.68 -33.95 9.97
C LYS A 178 -13.30 -34.51 10.29
N ARG A 179 -13.00 -35.72 9.80
CA ARG A 179 -11.72 -36.41 10.05
C ARG A 179 -10.52 -35.62 9.55
N ASP A 180 -10.62 -35.07 8.33
CA ASP A 180 -9.57 -34.23 7.72
C ASP A 180 -9.34 -32.91 8.48
N GLU A 181 -10.41 -32.33 9.05
CA GLU A 181 -10.39 -31.10 9.83
C GLU A 181 -10.14 -31.32 11.34
N ALA A 182 -10.10 -32.57 11.82
CA ALA A 182 -9.99 -32.93 13.23
C ALA A 182 -8.54 -32.90 13.71
N THR A 183 -8.21 -32.11 14.72
CA THR A 183 -6.87 -31.99 15.33
C THR A 183 -6.28 -33.33 15.81
N ALA A 184 -4.98 -33.35 16.04
CA ALA A 184 -4.26 -34.56 16.45
C ALA A 184 -4.86 -35.16 17.74
N GLN A 185 -5.28 -34.28 18.65
CA GLN A 185 -5.97 -34.66 19.88
C GLN A 185 -7.36 -35.26 19.59
N GLU A 186 -8.15 -34.63 18.72
CA GLU A 186 -9.48 -35.12 18.31
C GLU A 186 -9.41 -36.49 17.62
N LEU A 187 -8.43 -36.70 16.72
CA LEU A 187 -8.17 -37.99 16.07
C LEU A 187 -7.80 -39.08 17.09
N SER A 188 -6.91 -38.78 18.04
CA SER A 188 -6.46 -39.73 19.06
C SER A 188 -7.56 -40.12 20.07
N GLN A 189 -8.62 -39.32 20.15
CA GLN A 189 -9.79 -39.56 20.99
C GLN A 189 -10.98 -40.15 20.23
N GLY A 190 -10.90 -40.32 18.91
CA GLY A 190 -12.05 -40.73 18.09
C GLY A 190 -13.15 -39.65 18.02
N LYS A 191 -12.81 -38.39 18.33
CA LYS A 191 -13.72 -37.24 18.36
C LYS A 191 -13.78 -36.53 17.01
N TYR A 192 -14.25 -37.26 16.00
CA TYR A 192 -14.47 -36.74 14.66
C TYR A 192 -15.62 -37.49 13.99
N VAL A 193 -16.08 -36.98 12.86
CA VAL A 193 -17.03 -37.66 11.99
C VAL A 193 -16.33 -38.09 10.71
N GLN A 194 -16.66 -39.27 10.19
CA GLN A 194 -16.15 -39.71 8.88
C GLN A 194 -16.64 -38.74 7.80
N ASN A 195 -15.75 -38.35 6.89
CA ASN A 195 -16.05 -37.37 5.84
C ASN A 195 -17.25 -37.80 5.00
N GLU A 196 -17.24 -39.06 4.54
CA GLU A 196 -18.30 -39.66 3.71
C GLU A 196 -19.68 -39.70 4.37
N ALA A 197 -19.73 -39.65 5.71
CA ALA A 197 -20.99 -39.68 6.46
C ALA A 197 -21.71 -38.32 6.45
N VAL A 198 -20.99 -37.23 6.19
CA VAL A 198 -21.51 -35.84 6.23
C VAL A 198 -21.37 -35.10 4.91
N GLU A 199 -20.54 -35.62 4.00
CA GLU A 199 -20.24 -35.01 2.73
C GLU A 199 -20.19 -36.08 1.64
N LYS A 200 -20.97 -35.87 0.58
CA LYS A 200 -20.82 -36.59 -0.68
C LYS A 200 -20.00 -35.77 -1.65
N ASP A 201 -19.36 -36.45 -2.59
CA ASP A 201 -18.67 -35.79 -3.70
C ASP A 201 -19.60 -34.78 -4.39
N SER A 202 -19.01 -33.66 -4.80
CA SER A 202 -19.73 -32.60 -5.49
C SER A 202 -20.42 -33.15 -6.76
N ILE A 203 -21.70 -32.81 -6.93
CA ILE A 203 -22.42 -33.09 -8.18
C ILE A 203 -22.02 -32.13 -9.32
N ALA A 204 -21.23 -31.10 -9.02
CA ALA A 204 -20.81 -30.09 -9.98
C ALA A 204 -19.68 -30.66 -10.85
N LYS A 205 -19.99 -30.98 -12.11
CA LYS A 205 -18.95 -31.42 -13.08
C LYS A 205 -18.08 -30.26 -13.55
N LYS A 206 -18.69 -29.08 -13.70
CA LYS A 206 -18.04 -27.88 -14.22
C LYS A 206 -18.75 -26.63 -13.72
N VAL A 207 -17.96 -25.62 -13.32
CA VAL A 207 -18.46 -24.27 -13.03
C VAL A 207 -18.68 -23.55 -14.35
N LEU A 208 -19.90 -23.05 -14.55
CA LEU A 208 -20.26 -22.29 -15.74
C LEU A 208 -19.75 -20.84 -15.61
N ASP A 209 -19.38 -20.26 -16.75
CA ASP A 209 -18.88 -18.89 -16.82
C ASP A 209 -20.05 -17.88 -16.79
N ILE A 210 -20.70 -17.82 -15.63
CA ILE A 210 -21.92 -17.05 -15.41
C ILE A 210 -21.82 -16.36 -14.04
N PRO A 211 -22.29 -15.10 -13.91
CA PRO A 211 -22.35 -14.42 -12.62
C PRO A 211 -23.00 -15.28 -11.52
N PRO A 212 -22.42 -15.31 -10.32
CA PRO A 212 -23.05 -15.97 -9.18
C PRO A 212 -24.36 -15.26 -8.82
N SER A 213 -25.34 -16.02 -8.35
CA SER A 213 -26.61 -15.52 -7.82
C SER A 213 -26.52 -15.40 -6.31
N TYR A 214 -26.89 -14.26 -5.74
CA TYR A 214 -26.91 -14.08 -4.29
C TYR A 214 -28.17 -14.67 -3.66
N HIS A 215 -28.00 -15.50 -2.63
CA HIS A 215 -29.08 -16.12 -1.88
C HIS A 215 -29.38 -15.33 -0.60
N PHE A 216 -30.33 -14.38 -0.69
CA PHE A 216 -30.68 -13.47 0.40
C PHE A 216 -31.02 -14.16 1.73
N GLY A 217 -31.75 -15.29 1.69
CA GLY A 217 -32.15 -15.98 2.91
C GLY A 217 -31.00 -16.59 3.72
N ARG A 218 -29.80 -16.70 3.14
CA ARG A 218 -28.61 -17.29 3.80
C ARG A 218 -27.35 -16.43 3.65
N GLY A 219 -27.47 -15.24 3.05
CA GLY A 219 -26.39 -14.27 2.93
C GLY A 219 -25.14 -14.77 2.18
N ARG A 220 -25.30 -15.56 1.11
CA ARG A 220 -24.19 -16.25 0.43
C ARG A 220 -24.35 -16.26 -1.10
N ASN A 221 -23.25 -16.49 -1.80
CA ASN A 221 -23.23 -16.62 -3.27
C ASN A 221 -23.48 -18.05 -3.73
N LEU A 222 -24.25 -18.21 -4.80
CA LEU A 222 -24.48 -19.47 -5.49
C LEU A 222 -23.87 -19.40 -6.90
N PHE A 223 -23.08 -20.39 -7.25
CA PHE A 223 -22.39 -20.50 -8.54
C PHE A 223 -23.17 -21.40 -9.47
N ALA A 224 -23.29 -20.99 -10.74
CA ALA A 224 -23.92 -21.81 -11.76
C ALA A 224 -22.99 -22.97 -12.12
N VAL A 225 -23.48 -24.20 -12.00
CA VAL A 225 -22.74 -25.42 -12.30
C VAL A 225 -23.53 -26.30 -13.26
N GLU A 226 -22.79 -27.07 -14.06
CA GLU A 226 -23.34 -28.12 -14.90
C GLU A 226 -23.44 -29.42 -14.08
N THR A 227 -24.68 -29.93 -13.96
CA THR A 227 -25.01 -31.18 -13.27
C THR A 227 -25.62 -32.18 -14.26
N ALA A 228 -25.82 -33.44 -13.84
CA ALA A 228 -26.49 -34.44 -14.68
C ALA A 228 -27.91 -34.04 -15.10
N ASP A 229 -28.62 -33.30 -14.24
CA ASP A 229 -30.00 -32.82 -14.48
C ASP A 229 -30.04 -31.47 -15.20
N GLY A 230 -28.90 -30.99 -15.70
CA GLY A 230 -28.75 -29.67 -16.30
C GLY A 230 -28.13 -28.64 -15.35
N ARG A 231 -28.45 -27.37 -15.54
CA ARG A 231 -27.83 -26.26 -14.80
C ARG A 231 -28.46 -26.07 -13.43
N LYS A 232 -27.63 -26.05 -12.38
CA LYS A 232 -28.05 -25.71 -11.00
C LYS A 232 -27.18 -24.59 -10.44
N TYR A 233 -27.71 -23.86 -9.45
CA TYR A 233 -26.95 -22.88 -8.68
C TYR A 233 -26.65 -23.47 -7.31
N VAL A 234 -25.37 -23.61 -6.96
CA VAL A 234 -24.92 -24.26 -5.72
C VAL A 234 -23.93 -23.36 -4.97
N PRO A 235 -23.92 -23.37 -3.63
CA PRO A 235 -22.92 -22.63 -2.86
C PRO A 235 -21.52 -23.21 -3.04
N LYS A 236 -20.50 -22.44 -2.68
CA LYS A 236 -19.15 -23.00 -2.47
C LYS A 236 -19.13 -23.95 -1.28
N LYS A 237 -18.21 -24.91 -1.26
CA LYS A 237 -18.07 -25.91 -0.19
C LYS A 237 -18.00 -25.27 1.19
N GLY A 238 -17.24 -24.20 1.34
CA GLY A 238 -17.13 -23.47 2.62
C GLY A 238 -18.41 -22.74 3.09
N ASP A 239 -19.36 -22.50 2.19
CA ASP A 239 -20.64 -21.82 2.49
C ASP A 239 -21.84 -22.79 2.42
N ALA A 240 -21.60 -24.07 2.12
CA ALA A 240 -22.63 -25.09 2.00
C ALA A 240 -23.18 -25.49 3.38
N THR A 241 -24.47 -25.76 3.44
CA THR A 241 -25.10 -26.31 4.66
C THR A 241 -24.89 -27.81 4.75
N ALA A 242 -25.12 -28.38 5.94
CA ALA A 242 -25.03 -29.82 6.18
C ALA A 242 -25.85 -30.63 5.17
N GLU A 243 -27.08 -30.18 4.88
CA GLU A 243 -27.97 -30.82 3.89
C GLU A 243 -27.38 -30.76 2.48
N GLU A 244 -26.75 -29.64 2.12
CA GLU A 244 -26.12 -29.46 0.81
C GLU A 244 -24.84 -30.28 0.68
N LEU A 245 -24.01 -30.36 1.72
CA LEU A 245 -22.83 -31.22 1.77
C LEU A 245 -23.22 -32.70 1.68
N ALA A 246 -24.24 -33.13 2.42
CA ALA A 246 -24.74 -34.50 2.41
C ALA A 246 -25.38 -34.88 1.05
N ALA A 247 -25.83 -33.89 0.28
CA ALA A 247 -26.38 -34.07 -1.07
C ALA A 247 -25.35 -33.84 -2.19
N GLY A 248 -24.11 -33.45 -1.88
CA GLY A 248 -23.11 -33.05 -2.89
C GLY A 248 -23.48 -31.75 -3.64
N LEU A 249 -24.43 -30.97 -3.13
CA LEU A 249 -24.95 -29.73 -3.73
C LEU A 249 -24.04 -28.53 -3.41
N TYR A 250 -22.78 -28.63 -3.77
CA TYR A 250 -21.81 -27.56 -3.62
C TYR A 250 -20.78 -27.59 -4.75
N VAL A 251 -19.94 -26.57 -4.86
CA VAL A 251 -18.76 -26.55 -5.73
C VAL A 251 -17.51 -26.40 -4.88
N ASP A 252 -16.45 -27.14 -5.21
CA ASP A 252 -15.17 -27.02 -4.50
C ASP A 252 -14.62 -25.59 -4.59
N ASP A 253 -14.14 -25.07 -3.45
CA ASP A 253 -13.67 -23.69 -3.35
C ASP A 253 -12.56 -23.38 -4.37
N ASP A 254 -11.68 -24.35 -4.66
CA ASP A 254 -10.60 -24.21 -5.64
C ASP A 254 -11.09 -24.24 -7.09
N ALA A 255 -12.23 -24.89 -7.36
CA ALA A 255 -12.84 -24.96 -8.69
C ALA A 255 -13.51 -23.65 -9.12
N ILE A 256 -13.70 -22.71 -8.18
CA ILE A 256 -14.39 -21.43 -8.39
C ILE A 256 -13.46 -20.36 -9.02
N SER A 257 -12.23 -20.71 -9.38
CA SER A 257 -11.23 -19.75 -9.84
C SER A 257 -11.28 -19.40 -11.34
N SER A 258 -11.46 -18.09 -11.61
CA SER A 258 -10.97 -17.28 -12.76
C SER A 258 -11.79 -17.05 -14.04
N LYS A 259 -13.05 -17.50 -14.15
CA LYS A 259 -13.86 -17.18 -15.36
C LYS A 259 -15.15 -16.38 -15.10
N ALA A 260 -15.90 -16.66 -14.03
CA ALA A 260 -17.08 -15.87 -13.66
C ALA A 260 -16.74 -14.39 -13.32
N PRO A 261 -17.63 -13.42 -13.60
CA PRO A 261 -17.27 -12.03 -13.86
C PRO A 261 -16.65 -11.32 -12.66
N LEU A 262 -15.41 -10.89 -12.87
CA LEU A 262 -14.73 -9.73 -12.25
C LEU A 262 -14.80 -9.60 -10.72
N GLY A 263 -14.71 -10.70 -9.99
CA GLY A 263 -14.45 -10.73 -8.54
C GLY A 263 -13.24 -11.59 -8.20
N ALA A 264 -12.33 -11.04 -7.39
CA ALA A 264 -11.15 -11.65 -6.73
C ALA A 264 -10.04 -12.33 -7.58
N ALA A 265 -10.33 -12.93 -8.73
CA ALA A 265 -9.35 -13.71 -9.50
C ALA A 265 -8.41 -12.86 -10.39
N ASN A 266 -8.74 -11.60 -10.60
CA ASN A 266 -7.98 -10.70 -11.45
C ASN A 266 -6.99 -9.86 -10.63
N ALA A 267 -5.74 -9.80 -11.08
CA ALA A 267 -4.71 -9.00 -10.42
C ALA A 267 -5.15 -7.53 -10.31
N MET A 268 -5.18 -7.00 -9.09
CA MET A 268 -5.36 -5.58 -8.83
C MET A 268 -4.23 -4.80 -9.51
N SER A 269 -4.59 -3.79 -10.29
CA SER A 269 -3.64 -2.91 -10.97
C SER A 269 -2.97 -1.97 -9.97
N ASN A 270 -1.71 -1.64 -10.19
CA ASN A 270 -0.99 -0.61 -9.42
C ASN A 270 -1.38 0.82 -9.82
N LYS A 271 -2.29 0.99 -10.79
CA LYS A 271 -2.83 2.31 -11.16
C LYS A 271 -3.58 2.94 -9.97
N ALA A 272 -3.51 4.26 -9.89
CA ALA A 272 -4.19 5.00 -8.82
C ALA A 272 -5.72 4.76 -8.86
N PRO A 273 -6.38 4.68 -7.69
CA PRO A 273 -7.83 4.64 -7.62
C PRO A 273 -8.46 5.86 -8.30
N ARG A 274 -9.61 5.67 -8.95
CA ARG A 274 -10.44 6.76 -9.51
C ARG A 274 -11.56 7.10 -8.56
N ILE A 275 -12.08 8.31 -8.65
CA ILE A 275 -13.27 8.73 -7.90
C ILE A 275 -14.48 8.63 -8.82
N ASP A 276 -15.47 7.85 -8.39
CA ASP A 276 -16.81 7.87 -8.98
C ASP A 276 -17.51 9.14 -8.49
N LEU A 277 -17.54 10.18 -9.33
CA LEU A 277 -18.11 11.48 -8.97
C LEU A 277 -19.62 11.41 -8.67
N GLY A 278 -20.35 10.49 -9.34
CA GLY A 278 -21.79 10.35 -9.16
C GLY A 278 -22.16 9.74 -7.80
N LYS A 279 -21.34 8.83 -7.30
CA LYS A 279 -21.58 8.12 -6.02
C LYS A 279 -20.57 8.45 -4.92
N ARG A 280 -19.67 9.43 -5.16
CA ARG A 280 -18.63 9.94 -4.24
C ARG A 280 -17.79 8.85 -3.55
N ARG A 281 -17.40 7.83 -4.29
CA ARG A 281 -16.70 6.64 -3.78
C ARG A 281 -15.44 6.31 -4.59
N LYS A 282 -14.59 5.42 -4.08
CA LYS A 282 -13.33 5.06 -4.77
C LYS A 282 -13.53 3.81 -5.62
N LEU A 283 -12.99 3.85 -6.83
CA LEU A 283 -12.92 2.72 -7.74
C LEU A 283 -11.48 2.28 -7.90
N TYR A 284 -11.24 0.99 -7.75
CA TYR A 284 -9.92 0.37 -7.82
C TYR A 284 -9.76 -0.35 -9.16
N GLY A 285 -8.55 -0.28 -9.72
CA GLY A 285 -8.25 -0.86 -11.02
C GLY A 285 -8.01 -2.36 -10.91
N VAL A 286 -8.66 -3.14 -11.77
CA VAL A 286 -8.54 -4.59 -11.88
C VAL A 286 -8.19 -4.95 -13.32
N ILE A 287 -7.22 -5.83 -13.52
CA ILE A 287 -6.81 -6.29 -14.86
C ILE A 287 -7.77 -7.37 -15.31
N THR A 288 -8.58 -7.09 -16.34
CA THR A 288 -9.47 -8.06 -16.98
C THR A 288 -8.66 -9.19 -17.65
N PRO A 289 -9.27 -10.36 -17.94
CA PRO A 289 -8.62 -11.44 -18.68
C PRO A 289 -8.03 -10.98 -20.02
N ASP A 290 -8.65 -9.96 -20.65
CA ASP A 290 -8.20 -9.32 -21.88
C ASP A 290 -7.01 -8.35 -21.69
N GLY A 291 -6.43 -8.28 -20.48
CA GLY A 291 -5.32 -7.38 -20.12
C GLY A 291 -5.72 -5.92 -19.92
N LYS A 292 -6.99 -5.54 -20.13
CA LYS A 292 -7.47 -4.16 -19.95
C LYS A 292 -7.75 -3.84 -18.48
N THR A 293 -7.51 -2.60 -18.05
CA THR A 293 -7.85 -2.16 -16.69
C THR A 293 -9.32 -1.73 -16.61
N ARG A 294 -10.10 -2.35 -15.72
CA ARG A 294 -11.46 -1.93 -15.37
C ARG A 294 -11.50 -1.39 -13.94
N TYR A 295 -12.35 -0.40 -13.68
CA TYR A 295 -12.47 0.24 -12.37
C TYR A 295 -13.72 -0.25 -11.67
N LEU A 296 -13.57 -0.80 -10.46
CA LEU A 296 -14.66 -1.40 -9.68
C LEU A 296 -14.65 -0.88 -8.22
N PRO A 297 -15.83 -0.72 -7.58
CA PRO A 297 -15.92 -0.34 -6.18
C PRO A 297 -15.52 -1.47 -5.23
N MET A 298 -15.25 -1.11 -3.97
CA MET A 298 -15.17 -2.06 -2.86
C MET A 298 -16.55 -2.69 -2.59
N GLU A 299 -16.57 -3.85 -1.93
CA GLU A 299 -17.80 -4.56 -1.57
C GLU A 299 -18.68 -3.71 -0.65
N SER A 300 -18.10 -3.02 0.33
CA SER A 300 -18.83 -2.09 1.20
C SER A 300 -19.38 -0.85 0.47
N GLU A 301 -18.76 -0.45 -0.65
CA GLU A 301 -19.14 0.74 -1.43
C GLU A 301 -19.95 0.42 -2.69
N ALA A 302 -20.14 -0.86 -3.00
CA ALA A 302 -20.88 -1.33 -4.16
C ALA A 302 -22.40 -1.22 -3.92
N SER A 303 -23.12 -0.76 -4.94
CA SER A 303 -24.59 -0.78 -4.95
C SER A 303 -25.12 -2.20 -5.12
N ASP A 304 -26.37 -2.45 -4.72
CA ASP A 304 -26.98 -3.78 -4.79
C ASP A 304 -26.95 -4.37 -6.21
N ARG A 305 -27.15 -3.53 -7.23
CA ARG A 305 -27.04 -3.95 -8.64
C ARG A 305 -25.61 -4.35 -9.02
N GLU A 306 -24.60 -3.65 -8.51
CA GLU A 306 -23.18 -3.96 -8.75
C GLU A 306 -22.77 -5.24 -8.03
N LYS A 307 -23.25 -5.44 -6.79
CA LYS A 307 -23.09 -6.68 -6.04
C LYS A 307 -23.72 -7.87 -6.77
N LEU A 308 -24.95 -7.69 -7.23
CA LEU A 308 -25.72 -8.72 -7.96
C LEU A 308 -25.12 -9.05 -9.33
N SER A 309 -24.37 -8.12 -9.93
CA SER A 309 -23.69 -8.31 -11.21
C SER A 309 -22.22 -8.74 -11.08
N GLY A 310 -21.71 -8.93 -9.85
CA GLY A 310 -20.30 -9.25 -9.60
C GLY A 310 -19.31 -8.12 -9.91
N TYR A 311 -19.77 -6.87 -10.02
CA TYR A 311 -18.93 -5.71 -10.31
C TYR A 311 -18.42 -5.03 -9.05
N PHE A 312 -17.71 -5.78 -8.19
CA PHE A 312 -17.10 -5.25 -6.98
C PHE A 312 -15.85 -6.05 -6.60
N ILE A 313 -15.06 -5.50 -5.68
CA ILE A 313 -13.85 -6.15 -5.16
C ILE A 313 -14.04 -6.36 -3.64
N PRO A 314 -13.78 -7.57 -3.11
CA PRO A 314 -13.85 -7.79 -1.67
C PRO A 314 -12.94 -6.84 -0.89
N ASP A 315 -13.45 -6.27 0.20
CA ASP A 315 -12.76 -5.24 0.98
C ASP A 315 -11.36 -5.70 1.43
N LYS A 316 -11.26 -6.94 1.91
CA LYS A 316 -9.99 -7.54 2.35
C LYS A 316 -8.92 -7.56 1.25
N VAL A 317 -9.31 -7.77 -0.01
CA VAL A 317 -8.38 -7.78 -1.16
C VAL A 317 -7.87 -6.37 -1.45
N VAL A 318 -8.75 -5.38 -1.38
CA VAL A 318 -8.38 -3.96 -1.55
C VAL A 318 -7.47 -3.51 -0.41
N GLU A 319 -7.81 -3.84 0.83
CA GLU A 319 -7.00 -3.53 2.01
C GLU A 319 -5.61 -4.17 1.93
N ASP A 320 -5.52 -5.44 1.56
CA ASP A 320 -4.23 -6.14 1.43
C ASP A 320 -3.37 -5.55 0.31
N HIS A 321 -3.97 -5.18 -0.82
CA HIS A 321 -3.27 -4.54 -1.93
C HIS A 321 -2.81 -3.12 -1.56
N GLU A 322 -3.67 -2.30 -0.98
CA GLU A 322 -3.31 -0.95 -0.55
C GLU A 322 -2.28 -0.99 0.59
N ARG A 323 -2.37 -1.96 1.49
CA ARG A 323 -1.34 -2.20 2.53
C ARG A 323 -0.01 -2.61 1.90
N LYS A 324 -0.01 -3.47 0.89
CA LYS A 324 1.20 -3.84 0.12
C LYS A 324 1.75 -2.63 -0.64
N ARG A 325 0.90 -1.86 -1.33
CA ARG A 325 1.24 -0.64 -2.07
C ARG A 325 1.81 0.43 -1.14
N ARG A 326 1.24 0.60 0.06
CA ARG A 326 1.76 1.49 1.11
C ARG A 326 3.07 0.96 1.68
N ARG A 327 3.22 -0.34 1.90
CA ARG A 327 4.49 -0.95 2.33
C ARG A 327 5.59 -0.81 1.28
N THR A 328 5.29 -0.94 0.00
CA THR A 328 6.25 -0.67 -1.08
C THR A 328 6.49 0.82 -1.30
N ALA A 329 5.56 1.69 -0.86
CA ALA A 329 5.76 3.14 -0.89
C ALA A 329 6.44 3.69 0.40
N MET A 330 6.49 2.89 1.48
CA MET A 330 7.08 3.25 2.79
C MET A 330 8.29 2.39 3.19
N LYS A 331 8.68 1.39 2.38
CA LYS A 331 10.04 0.85 2.51
C LYS A 331 10.97 2.01 2.17
N ASP A 332 12.02 2.17 2.96
CA ASP A 332 13.05 3.19 2.78
C ASP A 332 13.73 2.99 1.41
N ASP A 333 13.05 3.40 0.36
CA ASP A 333 13.40 3.28 -1.05
C ASP A 333 14.51 4.29 -1.38
N SER A 334 15.33 4.71 -0.42
CA SER A 334 16.48 5.57 -0.72
C SER A 334 17.38 4.90 -1.76
N ALA A 335 17.58 3.58 -1.65
CA ALA A 335 18.35 2.79 -2.60
C ALA A 335 17.62 2.59 -3.94
N ASP A 336 16.31 2.30 -3.94
CA ASP A 336 15.56 2.03 -5.18
C ASP A 336 15.18 3.33 -5.92
N LEU A 337 14.98 4.43 -5.18
CA LEU A 337 14.81 5.78 -5.68
C LEU A 337 16.15 6.38 -6.11
N ALA A 338 17.27 6.06 -5.44
CA ALA A 338 18.62 6.35 -5.94
C ALA A 338 18.94 5.53 -7.19
N LEU A 339 18.56 4.25 -7.25
CA LEU A 339 18.73 3.41 -8.43
C LEU A 339 17.87 3.92 -9.58
N ARG A 340 16.61 4.32 -9.35
CA ARG A 340 15.77 4.95 -10.38
C ARG A 340 16.23 6.36 -10.75
N ARG A 341 16.83 7.13 -9.83
CA ARG A 341 17.50 8.40 -10.13
C ARG A 341 18.77 8.18 -10.93
N ALA A 342 19.58 7.17 -10.61
CA ALA A 342 20.79 6.81 -11.33
C ALA A 342 20.47 6.22 -12.70
N GLN A 343 19.42 5.39 -12.81
CA GLN A 343 18.91 4.89 -14.08
C GLN A 343 18.26 5.99 -14.90
N ARG A 344 17.53 6.95 -14.28
CA ARG A 344 17.07 8.15 -14.99
C ARG A 344 18.24 9.03 -15.41
N ALA A 345 19.24 9.21 -14.57
CA ALA A 345 20.45 9.96 -14.88
C ALA A 345 21.25 9.27 -15.99
N GLN A 346 21.33 7.94 -16.02
CA GLN A 346 21.94 7.15 -17.09
C GLN A 346 21.06 7.12 -18.35
N LYS A 347 19.74 7.21 -18.23
CA LYS A 347 18.84 7.37 -19.39
C LYS A 347 18.89 8.79 -19.96
N LEU A 348 19.18 9.77 -19.11
CA LEU A 348 19.45 11.16 -19.45
C LEU A 348 20.88 11.38 -19.95
N ALA A 349 21.85 10.57 -19.51
CA ALA A 349 23.26 10.65 -19.89
C ALA A 349 23.63 9.66 -21.03
N GLY A 350 22.80 8.64 -21.24
CA GLY A 350 23.00 7.56 -22.22
C GLY A 350 21.88 7.50 -23.28
N GLY A 351 21.10 8.56 -23.41
CA GLY A 351 20.18 8.77 -24.52
C GLY A 351 20.88 9.21 -25.81
N VAL A 352 22.05 8.64 -26.11
CA VAL A 352 22.65 8.73 -27.45
C VAL A 352 22.24 7.47 -28.18
N THR A 353 21.04 7.49 -28.78
CA THR A 353 20.83 6.83 -30.06
C THR A 353 19.59 7.41 -30.72
N ARG A 354 19.86 8.07 -31.85
CA ARG A 354 18.96 8.46 -32.94
C ARG A 354 18.33 9.86 -32.84
N SER A 355 19.10 10.78 -33.42
CA SER A 355 18.67 11.80 -34.41
C SER A 355 17.54 12.75 -34.02
N ASN A 356 17.92 14.03 -33.82
CA ASN A 356 17.21 15.26 -34.13
C ASN A 356 15.68 15.16 -34.23
N ILE A 357 15.00 15.80 -33.28
CA ILE A 357 14.05 16.91 -33.48
C ILE A 357 13.64 17.38 -32.07
N ASP A 358 13.91 18.65 -31.76
CA ASP A 358 13.32 19.47 -30.70
C ASP A 358 13.58 19.12 -29.22
N THR A 359 14.85 19.05 -28.80
CA THR A 359 15.17 19.45 -27.42
C THR A 359 15.97 20.74 -27.50
N PRO A 360 15.46 21.86 -26.95
CA PRO A 360 16.20 23.12 -27.00
C PRO A 360 17.56 22.92 -26.34
N PRO A 361 18.65 23.46 -26.93
CA PRO A 361 19.97 23.46 -26.33
C PRO A 361 19.92 24.00 -24.89
N ARG A 362 20.76 23.45 -24.01
CA ARG A 362 20.81 23.92 -22.63
C ARG A 362 21.34 25.36 -22.63
N PRO A 363 20.77 26.27 -21.82
CA PRO A 363 21.25 27.64 -21.75
C PRO A 363 22.70 27.66 -21.27
N VAL A 364 23.54 28.40 -21.98
CA VAL A 364 24.93 28.65 -21.64
C VAL A 364 24.98 29.76 -20.61
N ARG A 365 25.78 29.59 -19.55
CA ARG A 365 25.82 30.56 -18.43
C ARG A 365 26.89 31.63 -18.59
N GLU A 366 27.89 31.37 -19.42
CA GLU A 366 29.07 32.22 -19.52
C GLU A 366 29.61 32.15 -20.96
N ALA A 367 29.94 33.32 -21.51
CA ALA A 367 30.63 33.45 -22.79
C ALA A 367 32.15 33.23 -22.63
N LYS A 368 32.87 33.03 -23.74
CA LYS A 368 34.33 32.77 -23.73
C LYS A 368 35.16 33.91 -23.13
N ASP A 369 34.63 35.12 -23.16
CA ASP A 369 35.23 36.32 -22.57
C ASP A 369 34.98 36.44 -21.05
N GLY A 370 34.21 35.52 -20.46
CA GLY A 370 33.82 35.52 -19.06
C GLY A 370 32.53 36.28 -18.75
N THR A 371 31.80 36.75 -19.77
CA THR A 371 30.53 37.46 -19.57
C THR A 371 29.42 36.50 -19.15
N GLU A 372 28.76 36.77 -18.02
CA GLU A 372 27.60 36.00 -17.54
C GLU A 372 26.39 36.24 -18.46
N LEU A 373 25.80 35.16 -18.97
CA LEU A 373 24.66 35.20 -19.87
C LEU A 373 23.38 34.84 -19.13
N TRP A 374 22.35 35.65 -19.33
CA TRP A 374 21.03 35.37 -18.78
C TRP A 374 20.41 34.16 -19.49
N ASP A 375 19.85 33.23 -18.73
CA ASP A 375 19.28 31.98 -19.23
C ASP A 375 17.89 32.14 -19.87
N GLY A 376 17.33 33.35 -19.81
CA GLY A 376 16.03 33.71 -20.39
C GLY A 376 14.81 33.40 -19.54
N PHE A 377 14.99 32.85 -18.33
CA PHE A 377 13.85 32.52 -17.44
C PHE A 377 14.12 32.66 -15.94
N SER A 378 15.38 32.67 -15.51
CA SER A 378 15.75 32.98 -14.13
C SER A 378 15.48 34.46 -13.85
N LEU A 379 15.09 34.79 -12.62
CA LEU A 379 14.85 36.19 -12.26
C LEU A 379 16.09 36.76 -11.57
N PRO A 380 16.54 37.96 -11.99
CA PRO A 380 17.67 38.61 -11.34
C PRO A 380 17.33 38.94 -9.89
N GLU A 381 18.35 38.90 -9.02
CA GLU A 381 18.19 39.39 -7.65
C GLU A 381 18.15 40.92 -7.65
N VAL A 382 17.08 41.48 -7.09
CA VAL A 382 16.91 42.92 -6.92
C VAL A 382 17.49 43.37 -5.57
N SER A 383 18.01 44.60 -5.50
CA SER A 383 18.59 45.22 -4.33
C SER A 383 17.61 45.26 -3.15
N ARG A 384 18.16 45.19 -1.93
CA ARG A 384 17.35 45.19 -0.71
C ARG A 384 16.51 46.44 -0.56
N ASP A 385 16.96 47.57 -1.08
CA ASP A 385 16.25 48.84 -0.95
C ASP A 385 15.05 48.88 -1.89
N LYS A 386 15.20 48.41 -3.14
CA LYS A 386 14.07 48.26 -4.06
C LYS A 386 13.05 47.22 -3.59
N GLN A 387 13.54 46.11 -3.03
CA GLN A 387 12.68 45.13 -2.36
C GLN A 387 11.89 45.78 -1.23
N ARG A 388 12.53 46.53 -0.34
CA ARG A 388 11.86 47.23 0.77
C ARG A 388 10.82 48.24 0.27
N GLU A 389 11.16 49.03 -0.75
CA GLU A 389 10.25 49.99 -1.35
C GLU A 389 8.98 49.29 -1.85
N THR A 390 9.15 48.18 -2.59
CA THR A 390 8.05 47.37 -3.12
C THR A 390 7.21 46.75 -2.01
N LEU A 391 7.86 46.11 -1.02
CA LEU A 391 7.18 45.44 0.09
C LEU A 391 6.46 46.40 1.03
N SER A 392 6.92 47.65 1.15
CA SER A 392 6.31 48.68 2.00
C SER A 392 4.89 49.06 1.55
N LYS A 393 4.61 48.90 0.25
CA LYS A 393 3.31 49.17 -0.36
C LYS A 393 2.31 48.01 -0.17
N LEU A 394 2.76 46.86 0.35
CA LEU A 394 1.97 45.64 0.47
C LEU A 394 1.58 45.33 1.91
N ARG A 395 0.48 44.60 2.09
CA ARG A 395 0.02 44.13 3.41
C ARG A 395 0.39 42.65 3.61
N PRO A 396 1.52 42.34 4.26
CA PRO A 396 1.91 40.96 4.50
C PRO A 396 1.05 40.27 5.56
N ARG A 397 1.10 38.93 5.56
CA ARG A 397 0.53 38.07 6.61
C ARG A 397 1.64 37.25 7.26
N TYR A 398 1.55 37.08 8.57
CA TYR A 398 2.50 36.24 9.29
C TYR A 398 2.03 34.78 9.30
N ASP A 399 2.88 33.88 8.83
CA ASP A 399 2.69 32.43 8.91
C ASP A 399 3.22 31.92 10.25
N LEU A 400 2.31 31.73 11.20
CA LEU A 400 2.62 31.22 12.54
C LEU A 400 3.24 29.82 12.52
N GLY A 401 2.91 28.98 11.54
CA GLY A 401 3.38 27.60 11.48
C GLY A 401 4.85 27.49 11.05
N LYS A 402 5.32 28.44 10.22
CA LYS A 402 6.68 28.44 9.68
C LYS A 402 7.52 29.65 10.10
N GLY A 403 6.97 30.55 10.92
CA GLY A 403 7.68 31.67 11.52
C GLY A 403 8.19 32.70 10.51
N ARG A 404 7.38 33.05 9.51
CA ARG A 404 7.83 33.87 8.36
C ARG A 404 6.73 34.78 7.82
N MET A 405 7.14 35.80 7.06
CA MET A 405 6.24 36.73 6.39
C MET A 405 5.83 36.19 5.02
N LEU A 406 4.54 36.31 4.70
CA LEU A 406 3.96 36.02 3.40
C LEU A 406 3.43 37.31 2.79
N TYR A 407 3.66 37.49 1.50
CA TYR A 407 3.29 38.70 0.78
C TYR A 407 2.22 38.38 -0.27
N PRO A 408 1.25 39.28 -0.50
CA PRO A 408 0.27 39.13 -1.55
C PRO A 408 1.00 39.11 -2.90
N THR A 409 0.86 38.01 -3.63
CA THR A 409 1.62 37.68 -4.83
C THR A 409 0.65 37.20 -5.90
N GLU A 410 0.75 37.72 -7.10
CA GLU A 410 -0.07 37.31 -8.23
C GLU A 410 0.40 35.96 -8.79
N MET A 411 -0.55 35.04 -8.96
CA MET A 411 -0.36 33.72 -9.57
C MET A 411 -0.84 33.74 -11.03
N ALA A 412 -0.52 32.69 -11.79
CA ALA A 412 -1.18 32.43 -13.08
C ALA A 412 -2.70 32.55 -12.94
N ASN A 413 -3.38 33.22 -13.88
CA ASN A 413 -4.81 33.61 -13.90
C ASN A 413 -5.24 34.83 -13.05
N GLY A 414 -4.30 35.62 -12.52
CA GLY A 414 -4.60 36.87 -11.79
C GLY A 414 -5.08 36.66 -10.35
N LYS A 415 -5.04 35.41 -9.84
CA LYS A 415 -5.33 35.11 -8.43
C LYS A 415 -4.21 35.59 -7.53
N ILE A 416 -4.57 36.21 -6.41
CA ILE A 416 -3.61 36.62 -5.37
C ILE A 416 -3.44 35.49 -4.35
N ALA A 417 -2.20 35.03 -4.16
CA ALA A 417 -1.80 34.09 -3.12
C ALA A 417 -0.79 34.74 -2.15
N TYR A 418 -0.74 34.27 -0.91
CA TYR A 418 0.24 34.74 0.08
C TYR A 418 1.47 33.83 0.06
N LEU A 419 2.56 34.29 -0.55
CA LEU A 419 3.79 33.51 -0.73
C LEU A 419 4.97 34.11 0.06
N PRO A 420 5.91 33.27 0.55
CA PRO A 420 7.13 33.76 1.19
C PRO A 420 8.08 34.38 0.16
N LEU A 421 9.02 35.21 0.61
CA LEU A 421 10.16 35.62 -0.22
C LEU A 421 11.09 34.43 -0.49
N ALA A 422 11.90 34.49 -1.54
CA ALA A 422 12.83 33.42 -1.93
C ALA A 422 13.70 32.92 -0.75
N ARG A 423 14.24 33.85 0.05
CA ARG A 423 15.08 33.53 1.23
C ARG A 423 14.31 32.80 2.35
N ASP A 424 13.03 33.08 2.50
CA ASP A 424 12.15 32.53 3.56
C ASP A 424 11.37 31.29 3.09
N ALA A 425 11.43 31.01 1.78
CA ALA A 425 10.85 29.82 1.17
C ALA A 425 11.65 28.57 1.56
N SER A 426 10.93 27.50 1.85
CA SER A 426 11.53 26.18 2.10
C SER A 426 12.16 25.62 0.82
N PRO A 427 13.10 24.66 0.90
CA PRO A 427 13.72 24.08 -0.28
C PRO A 427 12.70 23.52 -1.29
N GLN A 428 11.62 22.90 -0.81
CA GLN A 428 10.56 22.38 -1.68
C GLN A 428 9.76 23.48 -2.38
N GLU A 429 9.52 24.60 -1.69
CA GLU A 429 8.84 25.77 -2.26
C GLU A 429 9.72 26.45 -3.33
N ARG A 430 11.04 26.55 -3.10
CA ARG A 430 11.98 27.08 -4.10
C ARG A 430 12.02 26.23 -5.37
N VAL A 431 12.16 24.90 -5.22
CA VAL A 431 12.19 23.96 -6.37
C VAL A 431 10.90 24.02 -7.19
N ARG A 432 9.77 24.32 -6.55
CA ARG A 432 8.47 24.44 -7.22
C ARG A 432 8.14 25.86 -7.70
N GLY A 433 8.98 26.86 -7.42
CA GLY A 433 8.69 28.26 -7.72
C GLY A 433 7.56 28.88 -6.87
N PHE A 434 7.23 28.28 -5.72
CA PHE A 434 6.20 28.79 -4.78
C PHE A 434 6.77 29.83 -3.81
N TYR A 435 7.32 30.90 -4.37
CA TYR A 435 7.78 32.07 -3.64
C TYR A 435 7.47 33.33 -4.45
N ALA A 436 7.44 34.46 -3.76
CA ALA A 436 7.24 35.77 -4.36
C ALA A 436 8.54 36.23 -5.04
N ALA A 437 8.45 36.59 -6.31
CA ALA A 437 9.52 37.22 -7.06
C ALA A 437 9.14 38.67 -7.40
N PHE A 438 10.15 39.53 -7.46
CA PHE A 438 10.02 40.93 -7.84
C PHE A 438 10.14 41.03 -9.36
N VAL A 439 9.11 41.57 -9.99
CA VAL A 439 9.02 41.63 -11.46
C VAL A 439 8.44 43.00 -11.84
N PRO A 440 8.80 43.56 -13.00
CA PRO A 440 8.11 44.70 -13.56
C PRO A 440 6.58 44.50 -13.63
N LEU A 441 5.84 45.61 -13.64
CA LEU A 441 4.38 45.59 -13.77
C LEU A 441 3.95 44.97 -15.12
N GLU A 442 4.67 45.32 -16.17
CA GLU A 442 4.46 44.86 -17.54
C GLU A 442 5.01 43.42 -17.72
N PRO A 443 4.59 42.69 -18.77
CA PRO A 443 5.25 41.45 -19.19
C PRO A 443 6.75 41.66 -19.45
N LEU A 444 7.58 40.64 -19.19
CA LEU A 444 9.04 40.76 -19.31
C LEU A 444 9.50 41.13 -20.72
N GLU A 445 8.87 40.55 -21.74
CA GLU A 445 9.09 40.87 -23.16
C GLU A 445 8.92 42.37 -23.43
N GLN A 446 7.74 42.91 -23.12
CA GLN A 446 7.43 44.33 -23.28
C GLN A 446 8.34 45.24 -22.45
N PHE A 447 8.74 44.79 -21.26
CA PHE A 447 9.61 45.56 -20.38
C PHE A 447 11.03 45.71 -20.96
N LEU A 448 11.57 44.66 -21.59
CA LEU A 448 12.90 44.70 -22.22
C LEU A 448 12.87 45.41 -23.59
N GLU A 449 11.70 45.55 -24.21
CA GLU A 449 11.50 46.27 -25.47
C GLU A 449 11.11 47.75 -25.30
N ARG A 450 11.19 48.34 -24.09
CA ARG A 450 10.84 49.76 -23.93
C ARG A 450 11.94 50.65 -24.51
N ASP A 451 11.56 51.61 -25.36
CA ASP A 451 12.49 52.54 -26.04
C ASP A 451 13.39 53.33 -25.08
N ASP A 452 12.98 53.52 -23.81
CA ASP A 452 13.78 54.17 -22.77
C ASP A 452 14.85 53.26 -22.13
N ILE A 453 14.86 51.97 -22.49
CA ILE A 453 15.74 50.91 -21.95
C ILE A 453 16.53 50.21 -23.08
N ILE A 454 16.01 50.21 -24.31
CA ILE A 454 16.52 49.44 -25.47
C ILE A 454 18.01 49.70 -25.77
N ASP A 455 18.50 50.93 -25.64
CA ASP A 455 19.89 51.26 -26.00
C ASP A 455 20.94 50.54 -25.12
N ASP A 456 20.53 50.07 -23.93
CA ASP A 456 21.41 49.45 -22.94
C ASP A 456 21.21 47.93 -22.77
N ILE A 457 20.09 47.37 -23.23
CA ILE A 457 19.66 45.99 -22.87
C ILE A 457 19.26 45.17 -24.12
N ALA A 458 19.84 45.48 -25.28
CA ALA A 458 19.61 44.70 -26.49
C ALA A 458 20.28 43.31 -26.43
N PRO A 459 19.69 42.27 -27.02
CA PRO A 459 20.36 40.97 -27.14
C PRO A 459 21.62 41.09 -28.00
N GLN A 460 22.73 40.57 -27.50
CA GLN A 460 24.04 40.62 -28.14
C GLN A 460 24.50 39.22 -28.55
N LYS A 461 25.39 39.16 -29.54
CA LYS A 461 26.02 37.91 -29.95
C LYS A 461 27.24 37.63 -29.08
N PHE A 462 27.24 36.48 -28.44
CA PHE A 462 28.33 36.00 -27.60
C PHE A 462 28.94 34.74 -28.18
N GLU A 463 30.28 34.65 -28.17
CA GLU A 463 30.96 33.40 -28.50
C GLU A 463 31.01 32.50 -27.26
N THR A 464 30.52 31.26 -27.39
CA THR A 464 30.56 30.24 -26.34
C THR A 464 31.40 29.04 -26.77
N GLU A 465 31.64 28.09 -25.88
CA GLU A 465 32.28 26.81 -26.23
C GLU A 465 31.46 25.98 -27.23
N GLU A 466 30.13 26.16 -27.24
CA GLU A 466 29.19 25.38 -28.05
C GLU A 466 28.78 26.08 -29.36
N GLY A 467 29.16 27.34 -29.57
CA GLY A 467 28.83 28.12 -30.77
C GLY A 467 28.57 29.60 -30.49
N GLU A 468 28.05 30.33 -31.47
CA GLU A 468 27.55 31.69 -31.28
C GLU A 468 26.14 31.64 -30.68
N VAL A 469 25.90 32.46 -29.66
CA VAL A 469 24.61 32.56 -28.97
C VAL A 469 24.17 34.02 -28.92
N LEU A 470 22.96 34.31 -29.38
CA LEU A 470 22.29 35.58 -29.18
C LEU A 470 21.57 35.55 -27.82
N ALA A 471 22.02 36.38 -26.87
CA ALA A 471 21.52 36.39 -25.50
C ALA A 471 21.56 37.79 -24.88
N TYR A 472 20.95 37.96 -23.71
CA TYR A 472 21.12 39.15 -22.88
C TYR A 472 22.23 38.90 -21.85
N ALA A 473 23.06 39.90 -21.57
CA ALA A 473 24.02 39.81 -20.47
C ALA A 473 23.28 39.88 -19.12
N GLU A 474 23.67 39.05 -18.16
CA GLU A 474 23.02 39.01 -16.85
C GLU A 474 23.12 40.35 -16.10
N ALA A 475 24.23 41.08 -16.30
CA ALA A 475 24.45 42.39 -15.72
C ALA A 475 23.44 43.45 -16.22
N ASP A 476 23.11 43.43 -17.52
CA ASP A 476 22.16 44.37 -18.12
C ASP A 476 20.74 44.10 -17.61
N ILE A 477 20.34 42.83 -17.57
CA ILE A 477 19.04 42.43 -17.00
C ILE A 477 18.92 42.82 -15.51
N LYS A 478 19.99 42.64 -14.72
CA LYS A 478 20.02 43.10 -13.32
C LYS A 478 19.84 44.61 -13.23
N ARG A 479 20.57 45.39 -14.04
CA ARG A 479 20.46 46.86 -14.10
C ARG A 479 19.04 47.29 -14.46
N ALA A 480 18.42 46.66 -15.46
CA ALA A 480 17.03 46.91 -15.86
C ALA A 480 16.06 46.81 -14.67
N PHE A 481 16.17 45.73 -13.90
CA PHE A 481 15.26 45.47 -12.78
C PHE A 481 15.46 46.46 -11.62
N GLU A 482 16.66 47.00 -11.43
CA GLU A 482 16.92 48.06 -10.45
C GLU A 482 16.30 49.40 -10.87
N GLU A 483 16.44 49.74 -12.15
CA GLU A 483 15.98 51.00 -12.74
C GLU A 483 14.46 51.00 -12.99
N ALA A 484 13.83 49.83 -13.04
CA ALA A 484 12.39 49.69 -13.22
C ALA A 484 11.60 50.62 -12.28
N PRO A 485 10.68 51.46 -12.79
CA PRO A 485 10.00 52.48 -11.98
C PRO A 485 9.13 51.87 -10.88
N GLN A 486 8.56 50.69 -11.15
CA GLN A 486 7.75 49.96 -10.18
C GLN A 486 7.90 48.46 -10.39
N LEU A 487 8.08 47.75 -9.27
CA LEU A 487 8.03 46.30 -9.22
C LEU A 487 6.73 45.83 -8.52
N VAL A 488 6.26 44.66 -8.93
CA VAL A 488 5.15 43.94 -8.32
C VAL A 488 5.60 42.54 -7.92
N LEU A 489 4.82 41.88 -7.07
CA LEU A 489 5.07 40.50 -6.68
C LEU A 489 4.27 39.54 -7.54
N ARG A 490 4.98 38.73 -8.31
CA ARG A 490 4.44 37.59 -9.05
C ARG A 490 5.08 36.29 -8.56
N SER A 491 4.36 35.18 -8.68
CA SER A 491 4.91 33.89 -8.27
C SER A 491 6.05 33.51 -9.20
N ALA A 492 7.19 33.09 -8.65
CA ALA A 492 8.36 32.73 -9.46
C ALA A 492 8.05 31.65 -10.49
N GLN A 493 7.17 30.70 -10.14
CA GLN A 493 6.65 29.70 -11.07
C GLN A 493 5.96 30.34 -12.28
N PHE A 494 4.98 31.23 -12.05
CA PHE A 494 4.25 31.90 -13.12
C PHE A 494 5.19 32.65 -14.06
N VAL A 495 6.17 33.36 -13.50
CA VAL A 495 7.09 34.18 -14.28
C VAL A 495 8.04 33.30 -15.10
N SER A 496 8.57 32.23 -14.50
CA SER A 496 9.40 31.26 -15.24
C SER A 496 8.63 30.51 -16.31
N ASP A 497 7.35 30.19 -16.08
CA ASP A 497 6.50 29.52 -17.06
C ASP A 497 6.23 30.45 -18.25
N VAL A 498 5.88 31.72 -18.00
CA VAL A 498 5.69 32.73 -19.06
C VAL A 498 6.98 32.96 -19.85
N ALA A 499 8.12 33.10 -19.18
CA ALA A 499 9.41 33.32 -19.86
C ALA A 499 9.83 32.11 -20.71
N ARG A 500 9.45 30.89 -20.32
CA ARG A 500 9.67 29.68 -21.13
C ARG A 500 8.75 29.59 -22.35
N ASP A 501 7.58 30.21 -22.27
CA ASP A 501 6.63 30.25 -23.37
C ASP A 501 6.91 31.40 -24.35
N THR A 502 7.81 32.33 -24.00
CA THR A 502 8.30 33.44 -24.85
C THR A 502 9.68 33.13 -25.43
N PRO A 503 9.80 32.75 -26.72
CA PRO A 503 11.08 32.40 -27.34
C PRO A 503 12.07 33.57 -27.45
N GLU A 504 11.58 34.79 -27.49
CA GLU A 504 12.38 36.02 -27.66
C GLU A 504 13.26 36.31 -26.43
N LEU A 505 12.81 35.87 -25.25
CA LEU A 505 13.58 36.00 -24.01
C LEU A 505 14.67 34.93 -23.88
N GLN A 506 14.62 33.88 -24.70
CA GLN A 506 15.53 32.74 -24.62
C GLN A 506 16.79 32.95 -25.45
N GLN A 507 17.87 32.28 -25.04
CA GLN A 507 19.11 32.23 -25.80
C GLN A 507 18.88 31.58 -27.17
N GLN A 508 19.26 32.27 -28.24
CA GLN A 508 19.14 31.76 -29.61
C GLN A 508 20.51 31.30 -30.11
N PHE A 509 20.63 30.02 -30.40
CA PHE A 509 21.85 29.39 -30.87
C PHE A 509 21.89 29.45 -32.40
N SER A 510 22.99 29.95 -32.95
CA SER A 510 23.19 30.11 -34.41
C SER A 510 24.28 29.21 -34.97
#